data_AF-A0A2V5JSZ3-F1
#
_entry.id   AF-A0A2V5JSZ3-F1
#
_cell.length_a   1.000
_cell.length_b   1.000
_cell.length_c   1.000
_cell.angle_alpha   90.00
_cell.angle_beta   90.00
_cell.angle_gamma   90.00
#
_symmetry.space_group_name_H-M   'P 1'
#
loop_
_entity.id
_entity.type
_entity.pdbx_description
1 polymer ?
#
loop_
_entity_poly.entity_id
_entity_poly.type
_entity_poly.pdbx_seq_one_letter_code
_entity_poly.pdbx_strand_id
1 'polypeptide(L)'
;MKLLKVKTARFAQVVDDCGKPQVYTLWQKQLTDRHLQSQLKNNRVMTILTSPSGTDFGIVGLKESKEARYLIFPKSLKRFAGNRIVGIDWALVRE
;
A
#
# COMPACT_ATOMS: atom_id res chain seq x y z
N MET A 1 0.29 20.73 20.26
CA MET A 1 0.68 19.90 19.09
C MET A 1 -0.32 20.11 17.97
N LYS A 2 0.10 20.60 16.80
CA LYS A 2 -0.76 20.67 15.60
C LYS A 2 -0.84 19.25 15.04
N LEU A 3 -1.99 18.58 15.19
CA LEU A 3 -2.27 17.34 14.46
C LEU A 3 -2.28 17.70 12.96
N LEU A 4 -1.21 17.37 12.24
CA LEU A 4 -1.20 17.45 10.79
C LEU A 4 -2.37 16.59 10.30
N LYS A 5 -3.35 17.23 9.64
CA LYS A 5 -4.57 16.58 9.17
C LYS A 5 -4.18 15.63 8.03
N VAL A 6 -3.83 14.39 8.37
CA VAL A 6 -3.48 13.37 7.38
C VAL A 6 -4.71 13.12 6.53
N LYS A 7 -4.62 13.39 5.23
CA LYS A 7 -5.69 13.09 4.28
C LYS A 7 -5.91 11.58 4.25
N THR A 8 -7.17 11.17 4.20
CA THR A 8 -7.55 9.76 4.18
C THR A 8 -8.26 9.43 2.86
N ALA A 9 -8.10 8.19 2.40
CA ALA A 9 -8.86 7.64 1.28
C ALA A 9 -9.31 6.23 1.63
N ARG A 10 -10.47 5.81 1.10
CA ARG A 10 -10.99 4.45 1.32
C ARG A 10 -10.28 3.46 0.41
N PHE A 11 -9.98 2.27 0.91
CA PHE A 11 -9.35 1.22 0.10
C PHE A 11 -10.16 0.86 -1.15
N ALA A 12 -11.48 0.71 -1.02
CA ALA A 12 -12.38 0.44 -2.15
C ALA A 12 -12.23 1.47 -3.27
N GLN A 13 -12.14 2.76 -2.92
CA GLN A 13 -11.92 3.84 -3.91
C GLN A 13 -10.58 3.67 -4.63
N VAL A 14 -9.52 3.25 -3.93
CA VAL A 14 -8.23 2.98 -4.57
C VAL A 14 -8.34 1.79 -5.52
N VAL A 15 -9.07 0.74 -5.14
CA VAL A 15 -9.29 -0.43 -6.00
C VAL A 15 -10.11 -0.07 -7.24
N ASP A 16 -11.13 0.78 -7.12
CA ASP A 16 -11.93 1.23 -8.25
C ASP A 16 -11.10 2.05 -9.24
N ASP A 17 -10.30 3.00 -8.74
CA ASP A 17 -9.46 3.87 -9.58
C ASP A 17 -8.26 3.13 -10.19
N CYS A 18 -7.57 2.32 -9.37
CA CYS A 18 -6.26 1.77 -9.69
C CYS A 18 -6.29 0.26 -10.04
N GLY A 19 -7.45 -0.38 -9.91
CA GLY A 19 -7.66 -1.82 -10.14
C GLY A 19 -7.35 -2.68 -8.91
N LYS A 20 -7.79 -3.94 -8.96
CA LYS A 20 -7.56 -4.91 -7.89
C LYS A 20 -6.05 -5.21 -7.76
N PRO A 21 -5.44 -5.01 -6.57
CA PRO A 21 -4.04 -5.31 -6.36
C PRO A 21 -3.80 -6.81 -6.16
N GLN A 22 -2.55 -7.22 -6.27
CA GLN A 22 -2.06 -8.54 -5.90
C GLN A 22 -1.20 -8.49 -4.65
N VAL A 23 -1.27 -9.53 -3.83
CA VAL A 23 -0.34 -9.69 -2.68
C VAL A 23 1.07 -9.92 -3.21
N TYR A 24 2.02 -9.14 -2.72
CA TYR A 24 3.43 -9.33 -3.01
C TYR A 24 4.18 -9.78 -1.76
N THR A 25 4.65 -11.04 -1.79
CA THR A 25 5.54 -11.58 -0.76
C THR A 25 6.97 -11.16 -1.06
N LEU A 26 7.65 -10.55 -0.09
CA LEU A 26 9.08 -10.25 -0.21
C LEU A 26 9.89 -11.53 -0.10
N TRP A 27 10.33 -12.08 -1.24
CA TRP A 27 11.21 -13.25 -1.27
C TRP A 27 12.69 -12.90 -1.02
N GLN A 28 13.07 -11.63 -1.08
CA GLN A 28 14.44 -11.13 -0.88
C GLN A 28 14.44 -9.77 -0.16
N LYS A 29 15.63 -9.32 0.28
CA LYS A 29 15.82 -7.94 0.77
C LYS A 29 15.30 -6.94 -0.26
N GLN A 30 14.54 -5.95 0.20
CA GLN A 30 13.83 -4.96 -0.62
C GLN A 30 14.70 -4.20 -1.64
N LEU A 31 15.98 -4.04 -1.34
CA LEU A 31 16.93 -3.31 -2.18
C LEU A 31 17.50 -4.13 -3.35
N THR A 32 17.44 -5.46 -3.29
CA THR A 32 17.93 -6.36 -4.36
C THR A 32 16.83 -6.81 -5.31
N ASP A 33 15.56 -6.61 -4.95
CA ASP A 33 14.42 -7.00 -5.76
C ASP A 33 14.14 -5.98 -6.88
N ARG A 34 14.67 -6.26 -8.08
CA ARG A 34 14.49 -5.40 -9.26
C ARG A 34 13.02 -5.25 -9.66
N HIS A 35 12.18 -6.26 -9.43
CA HIS A 35 10.77 -6.21 -9.78
C HIS A 35 10.05 -5.21 -8.88
N LEU A 36 10.23 -5.35 -7.56
CA LEU A 36 9.67 -4.42 -6.58
C LEU A 36 10.13 -2.97 -6.81
N GLN A 37 11.43 -2.78 -7.09
CA GLN A 37 11.98 -1.46 -7.39
C GLN A 37 11.34 -0.84 -8.64
N SER A 38 11.07 -1.63 -9.68
CA SER A 38 10.34 -1.16 -10.86
C SER A 38 8.91 -0.73 -10.52
N GLN A 39 8.18 -1.53 -9.73
CA GLN A 39 6.83 -1.18 -9.30
C GLN A 39 6.81 0.08 -8.42
N LEU A 40 7.81 0.24 -7.56
CA LEU A 40 7.96 1.42 -6.70
C LEU A 40 8.19 2.68 -7.54
N LYS A 41 9.08 2.63 -8.54
CA LYS A 41 9.30 3.73 -9.50
C LYS A 41 8.03 4.10 -10.26
N ASN A 42 7.19 3.12 -10.57
CA ASN A 42 5.90 3.31 -11.22
C ASN A 42 4.77 3.75 -10.26
N ASN A 43 5.08 3.93 -8.96
CA ASN A 43 4.13 4.26 -7.89
C ASN A 43 3.00 3.23 -7.79
N ARG A 44 3.29 1.94 -7.96
CA ARG A 44 2.28 0.85 -7.94
C ARG A 44 2.27 0.04 -6.65
N VAL A 45 3.18 0.33 -5.73
CA VAL A 45 3.32 -0.41 -4.47
C VAL A 45 2.51 0.31 -3.37
N MET A 46 1.71 -0.45 -2.64
CA MET A 46 1.13 -0.04 -1.36
C MET A 46 1.68 -0.93 -0.25
N THR A 47 2.05 -0.33 0.87
CA THR A 47 2.39 -1.06 2.10
C THR A 47 1.20 -0.99 3.05
N ILE A 48 0.69 -2.14 3.47
CA ILE A 48 -0.29 -2.28 4.55
C ILE A 48 0.46 -2.46 5.86
N LEU A 49 0.09 -1.64 6.85
CA LEU A 49 0.66 -1.65 8.20
C LEU A 49 -0.47 -1.87 9.19
N THR A 50 -0.23 -2.74 10.15
CA THR A 50 -1.10 -2.92 11.31
C THR A 50 -0.77 -1.84 12.34
N SER A 51 -1.77 -1.08 12.80
CA SER A 51 -1.55 -0.20 13.96
C SER A 51 -1.48 -1.03 15.25
N PRO A 52 -0.85 -0.52 16.33
CA PRO A 52 -0.92 -1.15 17.65
C PRO A 52 -2.35 -1.31 18.18
N SER A 53 -3.29 -0.50 17.69
CA SER A 53 -4.73 -0.60 17.97
C SER A 53 -5.45 -1.67 17.14
N GLY A 54 -4.72 -2.47 16.35
CA GLY A 54 -5.24 -3.59 15.57
C GLY A 54 -5.90 -3.22 14.25
N THR A 55 -5.83 -1.97 13.79
CA THR A 55 -6.47 -1.54 12.54
C THR A 55 -5.45 -1.40 11.42
N ASP A 56 -5.65 -2.17 10.36
CA ASP A 56 -4.84 -2.09 9.15
C ASP A 56 -5.05 -0.76 8.42
N PHE A 57 -3.96 -0.18 7.95
CA PHE A 57 -3.98 0.97 7.06
C PHE A 57 -2.89 0.88 6.01
N GLY A 58 -3.19 1.39 4.82
CA GLY A 58 -2.27 1.44 3.70
C GLY A 58 -1.55 2.77 3.59
N ILE A 59 -0.34 2.72 3.07
CA ILE A 59 0.40 3.88 2.56
C ILE A 59 0.94 3.56 1.17
N VAL A 60 0.99 4.56 0.30
CA VAL A 60 1.62 4.43 -1.02
C VAL A 60 3.14 4.42 -0.85
N GLY A 61 3.80 3.47 -1.52
CA GLY A 61 5.23 3.25 -1.44
C GLY A 61 5.61 2.12 -0.50
N LEU A 62 6.91 2.01 -0.26
CA LEU A 62 7.52 0.96 0.55
C LEU A 62 7.82 1.48 1.95
N LYS A 63 7.42 0.73 2.97
CA LYS A 63 7.88 0.94 4.34
C LYS A 63 8.31 -0.38 4.96
N GLU A 64 9.52 -0.38 5.49
CA GLU A 64 10.07 -1.52 6.22
C GLU A 64 9.36 -1.64 7.57
N SER A 65 8.66 -2.75 7.75
CA SER A 65 8.10 -3.18 9.03
C SER A 65 8.04 -4.71 9.04
N LYS A 66 8.26 -5.33 10.20
CA LYS A 66 8.22 -6.80 10.34
C LYS A 66 6.84 -7.38 10.01
N GLU A 67 5.79 -6.58 10.18
CA GLU A 67 4.38 -6.97 9.97
C GLU A 67 3.78 -6.30 8.72
N ALA A 68 4.60 -5.67 7.88
CA ALA A 68 4.12 -5.07 6.64
C ALA A 68 3.70 -6.13 5.63
N ARG A 69 2.58 -5.89 4.96
CA ARG A 69 2.18 -6.60 3.74
C ARG A 69 2.27 -5.67 2.55
N TYR A 70 2.68 -6.19 1.40
CA TYR A 70 2.85 -5.39 0.19
C TYR A 70 1.79 -5.77 -0.84
N LEU A 71 1.23 -4.75 -1.48
CA LEU A 71 0.27 -4.88 -2.55
C LEU A 71 0.81 -4.21 -3.79
N ILE A 72 0.74 -4.88 -4.94
CA ILE A 72 1.07 -4.30 -6.25
C ILE A 72 -0.21 -4.05 -7.02
N PHE A 73 -0.43 -2.79 -7.39
CA PHE A 73 -1.56 -2.36 -8.19
C PHE A 73 -1.24 -2.41 -9.68
N PRO A 74 -2.23 -2.72 -10.54
CA PRO A 74 -2.01 -2.70 -11.99
C PRO A 74 -1.85 -1.27 -12.53
N LYS A 75 -2.41 -0.25 -11.86
CA LYS A 75 -2.25 1.18 -12.20
C LYS A 75 -1.54 1.95 -11.08
N SER A 76 -1.05 3.14 -11.44
CA SER A 76 -0.32 4.01 -10.53
C SER A 76 -1.20 4.56 -9.40
N LEU A 77 -0.65 4.57 -8.18
CA LEU A 77 -1.22 5.11 -6.96
C LEU A 77 -0.81 6.57 -6.69
N LYS A 78 -0.13 7.24 -7.63
CA LYS A 78 0.44 8.59 -7.43
C LYS A 78 -0.58 9.60 -6.87
N ARG A 79 -1.85 9.51 -7.27
CA ARG A 79 -2.94 10.38 -6.77
C ARG A 79 -3.28 10.18 -5.28
N PHE A 80 -2.92 9.03 -4.73
CA PHE A 80 -3.13 8.67 -3.33
C PHE A 80 -1.83 8.82 -2.50
N ALA A 81 -0.74 9.29 -3.10
CA ALA A 81 0.52 9.50 -2.39
C ALA A 81 0.32 10.53 -1.26
N GLY A 82 0.83 10.20 -0.06
CA GLY A 82 0.66 11.01 1.15
C GLY A 82 -0.68 10.83 1.87
N ASN A 83 -1.63 10.07 1.31
CA ASN A 83 -2.87 9.73 2.00
C ASN A 83 -2.68 8.48 2.87
N ARG A 84 -3.42 8.42 3.98
CA ARG A 84 -3.63 7.19 4.74
C ARG A 84 -4.81 6.43 4.15
N ILE A 85 -4.57 5.23 3.66
CA ILE A 85 -5.61 4.37 3.09
C ILE A 85 -6.24 3.57 4.22
N VAL A 86 -7.56 3.65 4.37
CA VAL A 86 -8.29 3.06 5.50
C VAL A 86 -9.42 2.14 5.05
N GLY A 87 -9.84 1.25 5.93
CA GLY A 87 -10.84 0.23 5.64
C GLY A 87 -10.30 -0.78 4.63
N ILE A 88 -9.14 -1.38 4.95
CA ILE A 88 -8.53 -2.40 4.10
C ILE A 88 -9.47 -3.59 4.03
N ASP A 89 -9.90 -3.91 2.81
CA ASP A 89 -10.78 -5.04 2.53
C ASP A 89 -10.00 -6.08 1.72
N TRP A 90 -9.62 -7.16 2.39
CA TRP A 90 -8.85 -8.24 1.78
C TRP A 90 -9.65 -8.99 0.70
N ALA A 91 -10.99 -8.91 0.68
CA ALA A 91 -11.81 -9.50 -0.39
C ALA A 91 -11.63 -8.80 -1.76
N LEU A 92 -11.06 -7.59 -1.78
CA LEU A 92 -10.76 -6.84 -3.00
C LEU A 92 -9.34 -7.08 -3.53
N VAL A 93 -8.55 -7.89 -2.83
CA VAL A 93 -7.17 -8.25 -3.20
C VAL A 93 -7.17 -9.59 -3.94
N ARG A 94 -6.38 -9.70 -5.02
CA ARG A 94 -6.14 -10.95 -5.72
C ARG A 94 -4.98 -11.69 -5.04
N GLU A 95 -5.13 -13.00 -4.86
CA GLU A 95 -4.02 -13.91 -4.56
C GLU A 95 -3.06 -14.03 -5.74
#